data_AF-A0A7S2I5J5-F1
#
_entry.id   AF-A0A7S2I5J5-F1
#
_cell.length_a   1.000
_cell.length_b   1.000
_cell.length_c   1.000
_cell.angle_alpha   90.00
_cell.angle_beta   90.00
_cell.angle_gamma   90.00
#
_symmetry.space_group_name_H-M   'P 1'
#
loop_
_entity.id
_entity.type
_entity.pdbx_description
1 polymer ?
#
loop_
_entity_poly.entity_id
_entity_poly.type
_entity_poly.pdbx_seq_one_letter_code
_entity_poly.pdbx_strand_id
1 'polypeptide(L)'
;MAYALLSSGRVTRANAGAFMSVLEAAMTDPHRLRDSTYRVGYRKLYNAAITRAALFPESAQPTLRIWQLQVLTQIELYTDDTFQFNRAAKQVQESLKGLPCIYPALEPSGAVHLPEAERAVWATALFDCLGAAMAHHKYPWAKTTCDMLVKAAVDRRQNFDDEQQSELQVWNAKCKGQKIVRQQEYASMRKDQTSFERNEDHWRTADISKGDGGGSQAGGLDNWCAKQSNN
;
A
#
# COMPACT_ATOMS: atom_id res chain seq x y z
N MET A 1 -15.61 13.08 -25.63
CA MET A 1 -16.51 14.25 -25.68
C MET A 1 -16.60 14.98 -24.35
N ALA A 2 -16.99 14.33 -23.24
CA ALA A 2 -17.11 14.99 -21.91
C ALA A 2 -15.82 15.69 -21.42
N TYR A 3 -14.65 15.04 -21.56
CA TYR A 3 -13.36 15.66 -21.22
C TYR A 3 -13.10 16.96 -22.00
N ALA A 4 -13.47 17.00 -23.28
CA ALA A 4 -13.26 18.18 -24.13
C ALA A 4 -14.06 19.39 -23.65
N LEU A 5 -15.26 19.18 -23.09
CA LEU A 5 -16.09 20.25 -22.52
C LEU A 5 -15.43 20.88 -21.29
N LEU A 6 -14.85 20.06 -20.41
CA LEU A 6 -14.04 20.54 -19.29
C LEU A 6 -12.77 21.25 -19.76
N SER A 7 -12.00 20.63 -20.66
CA SER A 7 -10.71 21.16 -21.10
C SER A 7 -10.83 22.48 -21.88
N SER A 8 -11.93 22.68 -22.60
CA SER A 8 -12.22 23.91 -23.35
C SER A 8 -12.92 25.00 -22.53
N GLY A 9 -13.11 24.81 -21.22
CA GLY A 9 -13.74 25.80 -20.34
C GLY A 9 -15.24 26.02 -20.59
N ARG A 10 -15.91 25.09 -21.30
CA ARG A 10 -17.36 25.15 -21.55
C ARG A 10 -18.18 24.78 -20.33
N VAL A 11 -17.57 24.10 -19.37
CA VAL A 11 -18.16 23.85 -18.03
C VAL A 11 -17.92 25.07 -17.15
N THR A 12 -18.99 25.71 -16.71
CA THR A 12 -19.01 26.89 -15.84
C THR A 12 -19.84 26.58 -14.60
N ARG A 13 -19.80 27.44 -13.57
CA ARG A 13 -20.65 27.26 -12.38
C ARG A 13 -22.15 27.13 -12.69
N ALA A 14 -22.62 27.73 -13.78
CA ALA A 14 -24.02 27.68 -14.19
C ALA A 14 -24.45 26.30 -14.71
N ASN A 15 -23.54 25.52 -15.29
CA ASN A 15 -23.84 24.21 -15.87
C ASN A 15 -23.07 23.04 -15.23
N ALA A 16 -22.24 23.31 -14.21
CA ALA A 16 -21.46 22.30 -13.51
C ALA A 16 -22.34 21.25 -12.82
N GLY A 17 -23.54 21.61 -12.36
CA GLY A 17 -24.51 20.66 -11.81
C GLY A 17 -24.94 19.60 -12.84
N ALA A 18 -25.29 20.02 -14.05
CA ALA A 18 -25.63 19.08 -15.12
C ALA A 18 -24.42 18.24 -15.56
N PHE A 19 -23.22 18.82 -15.55
CA PHE A 19 -22.00 18.08 -15.84
C PHE A 19 -21.68 17.04 -14.73
N MET A 20 -22.02 17.34 -13.47
CA MET A 20 -21.87 16.40 -12.36
C MET A 20 -22.70 15.13 -12.62
N SER A 21 -23.95 15.26 -13.07
CA SER A 21 -24.79 14.11 -13.43
C SER A 21 -24.18 13.26 -14.56
N VAL A 22 -23.43 13.86 -15.48
CA VAL A 22 -22.68 13.10 -16.51
C VAL A 22 -21.55 12.28 -15.88
N LEU A 23 -20.83 12.85 -14.90
CA LEU A 23 -19.79 12.13 -14.16
C LEU A 23 -20.37 11.01 -13.28
N GLU A 24 -21.54 11.24 -12.68
CA GLU A 24 -22.26 10.23 -11.88
C GLU A 24 -22.74 9.07 -12.76
N ALA A 25 -23.31 9.37 -13.92
CA ALA A 25 -23.73 8.37 -14.90
C ALA A 25 -22.55 7.52 -15.42
N ALA A 26 -21.36 8.12 -15.53
CA ALA A 26 -20.15 7.38 -15.90
C ALA A 26 -19.70 6.41 -14.77
N MET A 27 -19.96 6.74 -13.50
CA MET A 27 -19.64 5.89 -12.34
C MET A 27 -20.74 4.88 -11.96
N THR A 28 -21.85 4.80 -12.70
CA THR A 28 -22.89 3.78 -12.44
C THR A 28 -22.36 2.35 -12.57
N ASP A 29 -21.32 2.15 -13.39
CA ASP A 29 -20.61 0.87 -13.50
C ASP A 29 -19.10 1.07 -13.24
N PRO A 30 -18.65 0.98 -11.98
CA PRO A 30 -17.25 1.14 -11.60
C PRO A 30 -16.32 0.06 -12.18
N HIS A 31 -16.84 -1.09 -12.62
CA HIS A 31 -16.02 -2.19 -13.15
C HIS A 31 -15.28 -1.79 -14.44
N ARG A 32 -15.78 -0.78 -15.16
CA ARG A 32 -15.13 -0.20 -16.34
C ARG A 32 -13.72 0.30 -16.05
N LEU A 33 -13.40 0.67 -14.81
CA LEU A 33 -12.08 1.11 -14.40
C LEU A 33 -11.03 -0.02 -14.47
N ARG A 34 -11.46 -1.29 -14.43
CA ARG A 34 -10.57 -2.46 -14.53
C ARG A 34 -10.11 -2.69 -15.98
N ASP A 35 -10.91 -2.26 -16.96
CA ASP A 35 -10.60 -2.43 -18.37
C ASP A 35 -9.67 -1.31 -18.88
N SER A 36 -8.53 -1.73 -19.43
CA SER A 36 -7.51 -0.85 -20.04
C SER A 36 -8.06 0.16 -21.05
N THR A 37 -9.12 -0.21 -21.77
CA THR A 37 -9.75 0.60 -22.82
C THR A 37 -10.27 1.93 -22.26
N TYR A 38 -10.82 1.91 -21.04
CA TYR A 38 -11.46 3.08 -20.44
C TYR A 38 -10.52 3.88 -19.53
N ARG A 39 -9.48 3.25 -18.96
CA ARG A 39 -8.61 3.88 -17.95
C ARG A 39 -8.01 5.22 -18.38
N VAL A 40 -7.53 5.34 -19.62
CA VAL A 40 -6.96 6.60 -20.11
C VAL A 40 -8.01 7.72 -20.18
N GLY A 41 -9.21 7.38 -20.67
CA GLY A 41 -10.33 8.33 -20.78
C GLY A 41 -10.85 8.79 -19.42
N TYR A 42 -11.10 7.83 -18.51
CA TYR A 42 -11.54 8.11 -17.15
C TYR A 42 -10.50 8.92 -16.39
N ARG A 43 -9.22 8.51 -16.40
CA ARG A 43 -8.15 9.28 -15.75
C ARG A 43 -8.12 10.73 -16.21
N LYS A 44 -8.18 10.98 -17.53
CA LYS A 44 -8.21 12.35 -18.07
C LYS A 44 -9.45 13.13 -17.61
N LEU A 45 -10.62 12.51 -17.69
CA LEU A 45 -11.90 13.14 -17.33
C LEU A 45 -11.97 13.50 -15.85
N TYR A 46 -11.75 12.54 -14.96
CA TYR A 46 -11.88 12.74 -13.52
C TYR A 46 -10.74 13.61 -12.98
N ASN A 47 -9.51 13.48 -13.49
CA ASN A 47 -8.44 14.40 -13.12
C ASN A 47 -8.79 15.84 -13.49
N ALA A 48 -9.36 16.07 -14.68
CA ALA A 48 -9.79 17.41 -15.09
C ALA A 48 -10.97 17.95 -14.28
N ALA A 49 -11.89 17.08 -13.85
CA ALA A 49 -12.99 17.47 -12.96
C ALA A 49 -12.50 17.83 -11.56
N ILE A 50 -11.67 16.97 -10.95
CA ILE A 50 -11.09 17.15 -9.62
C ILE A 50 -10.18 18.40 -9.57
N THR A 51 -9.34 18.62 -10.59
CA THR A 51 -8.51 19.83 -10.69
C THR A 51 -9.36 21.11 -10.73
N ARG A 52 -10.59 21.01 -11.23
CA ARG A 52 -11.55 22.11 -11.32
C ARG A 52 -12.71 21.97 -10.34
N ALA A 53 -12.48 21.31 -9.20
CA ALA A 53 -13.51 21.04 -8.21
C ALA A 53 -14.26 22.31 -7.77
N ALA A 54 -13.59 23.47 -7.74
CA ALA A 54 -14.19 24.77 -7.39
C ALA A 54 -15.26 25.29 -8.39
N LEU A 55 -15.44 24.65 -9.55
CA LEU A 55 -16.55 24.93 -10.46
C LEU A 55 -17.84 24.24 -10.01
N PHE A 56 -17.73 23.13 -9.29
CA PHE A 56 -18.86 22.33 -8.86
C PHE A 56 -19.46 22.87 -7.57
N PRO A 57 -20.76 22.63 -7.32
CA PRO A 57 -21.40 22.97 -6.05
C PRO A 57 -20.68 22.36 -4.85
N GLU A 58 -20.82 22.98 -3.68
CA GLU A 58 -20.22 22.48 -2.43
C GLU A 58 -20.71 21.07 -2.09
N SER A 59 -21.98 20.76 -2.40
CA SER A 59 -22.56 19.43 -2.23
C SER A 59 -21.87 18.32 -3.04
N ALA A 60 -21.15 18.66 -4.12
CA ALA A 60 -20.45 17.69 -4.95
C ALA A 60 -19.02 17.39 -4.46
N GLN A 61 -18.47 18.18 -3.53
CA GLN A 61 -17.09 18.05 -3.08
C GLN A 61 -16.79 16.69 -2.41
N PRO A 62 -17.66 16.14 -1.54
CA PRO A 62 -17.45 14.81 -0.97
C PRO A 62 -17.35 13.73 -2.05
N THR A 63 -18.24 13.77 -3.04
CA THR A 63 -18.26 12.82 -4.16
C THR A 63 -17.00 12.91 -5.01
N LEU A 64 -16.54 14.13 -5.34
CA LEU A 64 -15.29 14.33 -6.08
C LEU A 64 -14.08 13.80 -5.31
N ARG A 65 -14.06 13.96 -3.98
CA ARG A 65 -13.01 13.43 -3.11
C ARG A 65 -13.02 11.90 -3.08
N ILE A 66 -14.20 11.27 -3.05
CA ILE A 66 -14.34 9.81 -3.18
C ILE A 66 -13.84 9.34 -4.55
N TRP A 67 -14.20 10.01 -5.64
CA TRP A 67 -13.73 9.62 -6.99
C TRP A 67 -12.24 9.84 -7.20
N GLN A 68 -11.60 10.76 -6.47
CA GLN A 68 -10.14 10.84 -6.47
C GLN A 68 -9.52 9.52 -5.97
N LEU A 69 -10.10 8.95 -4.92
CA LEU A 69 -9.69 7.64 -4.42
C LEU A 69 -10.11 6.53 -5.40
N GLN A 70 -11.41 6.40 -5.66
CA GLN A 70 -11.97 5.29 -6.43
C GLN A 70 -11.52 5.26 -7.89
N VAL A 71 -11.41 6.41 -8.56
CA VAL A 71 -11.05 6.46 -10.00
C VAL A 71 -9.55 6.60 -10.17
N LEU A 72 -8.96 7.67 -9.65
CA LEU A 72 -7.56 7.98 -9.96
C LEU A 72 -6.62 6.99 -9.28
N THR A 73 -6.80 6.74 -7.99
CA THR A 73 -5.91 5.84 -7.23
C THR A 73 -6.07 4.40 -7.72
N GLN A 74 -7.29 3.93 -8.00
CA GLN A 74 -7.51 2.59 -8.55
C GLN A 74 -6.87 2.42 -9.94
N ILE A 75 -6.99 3.41 -10.83
CA ILE A 75 -6.33 3.36 -12.15
C ILE A 75 -4.81 3.32 -12.00
N GLU A 76 -4.24 4.08 -11.06
CA GLU A 76 -2.80 4.08 -10.78
C GLU A 76 -2.30 2.76 -10.20
N LEU A 77 -3.16 1.96 -9.56
CA LEU A 77 -2.82 0.61 -9.10
C LEU A 77 -2.79 -0.42 -10.23
N TYR A 78 -3.52 -0.20 -11.34
CA TYR A 78 -3.45 -1.05 -12.53
C TYR A 78 -2.25 -0.72 -13.43
N THR A 79 -1.06 -0.64 -12.83
CA THR A 79 0.20 -0.31 -13.52
C THR A 79 1.21 -1.45 -13.33
N ASP A 80 2.15 -1.56 -14.26
CA ASP A 80 3.33 -2.40 -14.14
C ASP A 80 4.56 -1.62 -13.65
N ASP A 81 4.44 -0.29 -13.53
CA ASP A 81 5.47 0.57 -12.94
C ASP A 81 5.45 0.45 -11.41
N THR A 82 6.54 -0.07 -10.85
CA THR A 82 6.68 -0.30 -9.41
C THR A 82 6.63 0.99 -8.58
N PHE A 83 7.16 2.10 -9.09
CA PHE A 83 7.13 3.39 -8.37
C PHE A 83 5.72 3.96 -8.33
N GLN A 84 5.03 3.94 -9.46
CA GLN A 84 3.64 4.39 -9.55
C GLN A 84 2.73 3.53 -8.68
N PHE A 85 2.88 2.19 -8.74
CA PHE A 85 2.11 1.27 -7.92
C PHE A 85 2.31 1.54 -6.42
N ASN A 86 3.57 1.63 -5.97
CA ASN A 86 3.86 1.86 -4.56
C ASN A 86 3.38 3.24 -4.07
N ARG A 87 3.43 4.26 -4.93
CA ARG A 87 2.86 5.58 -4.61
C ARG A 87 1.34 5.50 -4.39
N ALA A 88 0.63 4.85 -5.30
CA ALA A 88 -0.82 4.69 -5.19
C ALA A 88 -1.20 3.82 -3.98
N ALA A 89 -0.47 2.72 -3.75
CA ALA A 89 -0.63 1.87 -2.58
C ALA A 89 -0.43 2.65 -1.26
N LYS A 90 0.59 3.51 -1.19
CA LYS A 90 0.80 4.37 -0.02
C LYS A 90 -0.40 5.29 0.21
N GLN A 91 -0.98 5.86 -0.84
CA GLN A 91 -2.19 6.68 -0.72
C GLN A 91 -3.40 5.88 -0.20
N VAL A 92 -3.59 4.64 -0.65
CA VAL A 92 -4.60 3.73 -0.09
C VAL A 92 -4.34 3.45 1.38
N GLN A 93 -3.08 3.19 1.76
CA GLN A 93 -2.70 2.92 3.14
C GLN A 93 -2.97 4.12 4.05
N GLU A 94 -2.63 5.34 3.63
CA GLU A 94 -2.95 6.55 4.41
C GLU A 94 -4.46 6.78 4.50
N SER A 95 -5.19 6.53 3.42
CA SER A 95 -6.66 6.67 3.40
C SER A 95 -7.33 5.65 4.33
N LEU A 96 -6.81 4.42 4.41
CA LEU A 96 -7.25 3.42 5.39
C LEU A 96 -7.07 3.92 6.82
N LYS A 97 -5.99 4.64 7.14
CA LYS A 97 -5.77 5.16 8.51
C LYS A 97 -6.82 6.17 8.95
N GLY A 98 -7.57 6.78 8.02
CA GLY A 98 -8.73 7.61 8.33
C GLY A 98 -9.96 6.82 8.78
N LEU A 99 -9.93 5.49 8.69
CA LEU A 99 -10.94 4.61 9.26
C LEU A 99 -10.47 4.04 10.61
N PRO A 100 -11.38 3.91 11.61
CA PRO A 100 -11.04 3.39 12.92
C PRO A 100 -10.58 1.93 12.85
N CYS A 101 -9.54 1.61 13.62
CA CYS A 101 -9.04 0.25 13.84
C CYS A 101 -9.93 -0.54 14.81
N ILE A 102 -10.04 -1.86 14.65
CA ILE A 102 -10.74 -2.75 15.60
C ILE A 102 -10.08 -2.72 16.98
N TYR A 103 -8.79 -2.42 17.01
CA TYR A 103 -8.02 -2.26 18.23
C TYR A 103 -7.60 -0.78 18.36
N PRO A 104 -8.46 0.09 18.93
CA PRO A 104 -8.15 1.52 19.12
C PRO A 104 -6.85 1.76 19.88
N ALA A 105 -6.47 0.87 20.79
CA ALA A 105 -5.21 0.94 21.53
C ALA A 105 -3.95 0.84 20.65
N LEU A 106 -4.07 0.33 19.43
CA LEU A 106 -2.98 0.26 18.45
C LEU A 106 -2.91 1.50 17.55
N GLU A 107 -3.87 2.41 17.66
CA GLU A 107 -3.86 3.65 16.89
C GLU A 107 -2.88 4.66 17.48
N PRO A 108 -2.24 5.50 16.64
CA PRO A 108 -1.42 6.58 17.14
C PRO A 108 -2.27 7.53 18.00
N SER A 109 -1.68 8.04 19.07
CA SER A 109 -2.34 9.04 19.92
C SER A 109 -2.77 10.24 19.08
N GLY A 110 -4.03 10.64 19.21
CA GLY A 110 -4.61 11.74 18.42
C GLY A 110 -5.03 11.37 16.99
N ALA A 111 -5.23 10.08 16.68
CA ALA A 111 -5.78 9.67 15.39
C ALA A 111 -7.12 10.39 15.10
N VAL A 112 -7.18 11.09 13.97
CA VAL A 112 -8.40 11.75 13.49
C VAL A 112 -9.02 10.88 12.40
N HIS A 113 -10.23 10.41 12.68
CA HIS A 113 -10.99 9.57 11.76
C HIS A 113 -11.97 10.37 10.93
N LEU A 114 -12.34 9.80 9.78
CA LEU A 114 -13.43 10.31 8.96
C LEU A 114 -14.75 10.34 9.76
N PRO A 115 -15.64 11.32 9.47
CA PRO A 115 -16.99 11.34 10.03
C PRO A 115 -17.72 10.04 9.75
N GLU A 116 -18.51 9.55 10.72
CA GLU A 116 -19.18 8.26 10.63
C GLU A 116 -20.06 8.12 9.36
N ALA A 117 -20.77 9.19 9.00
CA ALA A 117 -21.60 9.25 7.80
C ALA A 117 -20.83 9.03 6.49
N GLU A 118 -19.53 9.32 6.46
CA GLU A 118 -18.69 9.18 5.25
C GLU A 118 -17.98 7.83 5.18
N ARG A 119 -17.86 7.11 6.31
CA ARG A 119 -17.00 5.92 6.42
C ARG A 119 -17.40 4.79 5.48
N ALA A 120 -18.70 4.50 5.37
CA ALA A 120 -19.18 3.39 4.54
C ALA A 120 -18.84 3.59 3.06
N VAL A 121 -19.09 4.78 2.52
CA VAL A 121 -18.78 5.10 1.11
C VAL A 121 -17.28 5.09 0.88
N TRP A 122 -16.49 5.58 1.85
CA TRP A 122 -15.03 5.52 1.79
C TRP A 122 -14.50 4.08 1.81
N ALA A 123 -15.05 3.23 2.67
CA ALA A 123 -14.66 1.84 2.81
C ALA A 123 -14.90 1.07 1.50
N THR A 124 -16.04 1.28 0.84
CA THR A 124 -16.31 0.70 -0.49
C THR A 124 -15.29 1.15 -1.53
N ALA A 125 -14.97 2.44 -1.61
CA ALA A 125 -13.96 2.95 -2.54
C ALA A 125 -12.54 2.41 -2.24
N LEU A 126 -12.21 2.23 -0.96
CA LEU A 126 -10.96 1.61 -0.53
C LEU A 126 -10.90 0.14 -0.89
N PHE A 127 -12.01 -0.58 -0.73
CA PHE A 127 -12.12 -1.99 -1.10
C PHE A 127 -11.87 -2.20 -2.59
N ASP A 128 -12.45 -1.34 -3.45
CA ASP A 128 -12.18 -1.31 -4.88
C ASP A 128 -10.69 -1.11 -5.21
N CYS A 129 -9.99 -0.24 -4.46
CA CYS A 129 -8.56 -0.03 -4.60
C CYS A 129 -7.75 -1.24 -4.12
N LEU A 130 -8.16 -1.86 -3.00
CA LEU A 130 -7.52 -3.08 -2.49
C LEU A 130 -7.64 -4.24 -3.50
N GLY A 131 -8.80 -4.39 -4.14
CA GLY A 131 -9.01 -5.37 -5.21
C GLY A 131 -8.08 -5.12 -6.40
N ALA A 132 -7.91 -3.87 -6.81
CA ALA A 132 -6.95 -3.50 -7.86
C ALA A 132 -5.51 -3.82 -7.46
N ALA A 133 -5.10 -3.51 -6.23
CA ALA A 133 -3.78 -3.89 -5.73
C ALA A 133 -3.59 -5.42 -5.71
N MET A 134 -4.59 -6.17 -5.23
CA MET A 134 -4.55 -7.63 -5.13
C MET A 134 -4.50 -8.34 -6.50
N ALA A 135 -4.92 -7.70 -7.59
CA ALA A 135 -4.71 -8.19 -8.94
C ALA A 135 -3.20 -8.38 -9.27
N HIS A 136 -2.32 -7.62 -8.61
CA HIS A 136 -0.87 -7.69 -8.74
C HIS A 136 -0.20 -8.62 -7.74
N HIS A 137 -0.91 -9.20 -6.76
CA HIS A 137 -0.34 -10.06 -5.70
C HIS A 137 0.43 -11.28 -6.23
N LYS A 138 0.12 -11.72 -7.46
CA LYS A 138 0.83 -12.79 -8.16
C LYS A 138 2.27 -12.42 -8.56
N TYR A 139 2.60 -11.13 -8.64
CA TYR A 139 3.92 -10.67 -9.04
C TYR A 139 4.83 -10.44 -7.83
N PRO A 140 6.07 -10.95 -7.84
CA PRO A 140 7.00 -10.78 -6.72
C PRO A 140 7.23 -9.32 -6.31
N TRP A 141 7.31 -8.40 -7.27
CA TRP A 141 7.58 -6.98 -7.04
C TRP A 141 6.45 -6.25 -6.28
N ALA A 142 5.19 -6.70 -6.41
CA ALA A 142 4.03 -6.06 -5.79
C ALA A 142 3.65 -6.68 -4.44
N LYS A 143 4.14 -7.90 -4.18
CA LYS A 143 3.57 -8.81 -3.20
C LYS A 143 3.66 -8.30 -1.78
N THR A 144 4.82 -7.78 -1.37
CA THR A 144 5.00 -7.20 -0.03
C THR A 144 4.06 -6.03 0.20
N THR A 145 3.90 -5.16 -0.80
CA THR A 145 2.99 -4.01 -0.74
C THR A 145 1.53 -4.45 -0.62
N CYS A 146 1.11 -5.45 -1.39
CA CYS A 146 -0.22 -6.04 -1.27
C CYS A 146 -0.44 -6.66 0.13
N ASP A 147 0.52 -7.44 0.64
CA ASP A 147 0.43 -8.05 1.97
C ASP A 147 0.26 -6.97 3.06
N MET A 148 0.97 -5.84 2.95
CA MET A 148 0.84 -4.70 3.86
C MET A 148 -0.54 -4.04 3.78
N LEU A 149 -1.06 -3.83 2.57
CA LEU A 149 -2.39 -3.24 2.36
C LEU A 149 -3.49 -4.12 2.94
N VAL A 150 -3.46 -5.43 2.67
CA VAL A 150 -4.42 -6.39 3.22
C VAL A 150 -4.35 -6.39 4.74
N LYS A 151 -3.16 -6.37 5.33
CA LYS A 151 -3.02 -6.28 6.79
C LYS A 151 -3.67 -5.00 7.35
N ALA A 152 -3.39 -3.85 6.73
CA ALA A 152 -3.95 -2.57 7.15
C ALA A 152 -5.49 -2.51 7.05
N ALA A 153 -6.05 -3.15 6.02
CA ALA A 153 -7.50 -3.28 5.84
C ALA A 153 -8.14 -4.24 6.84
N VAL A 154 -7.51 -5.40 7.10
CA VAL A 154 -7.98 -6.38 8.08
C VAL A 154 -8.05 -5.81 9.50
N ASP A 155 -7.08 -4.95 9.86
CA ASP A 155 -7.09 -4.25 11.15
C ASP A 155 -8.26 -3.26 11.29
N ARG A 156 -8.94 -2.95 10.18
CA ARG A 156 -10.06 -2.01 10.05
C ARG A 156 -11.31 -2.67 9.46
N ARG A 157 -11.39 -4.00 9.47
CA ARG A 157 -12.43 -4.76 8.76
C ARG A 157 -13.85 -4.40 9.19
N GLN A 158 -14.05 -3.88 10.41
CA GLN A 158 -15.38 -3.48 10.91
C GLN A 158 -15.99 -2.28 10.17
N ASN A 159 -15.21 -1.59 9.34
CA ASN A 159 -15.70 -0.50 8.48
C ASN A 159 -16.23 -0.98 7.13
N PHE A 160 -16.02 -2.25 6.79
CA PHE A 160 -16.42 -2.86 5.54
C PHE A 160 -17.69 -3.68 5.75
N ASP A 161 -18.49 -3.87 4.70
CA ASP A 161 -19.67 -4.74 4.76
C ASP A 161 -19.29 -6.23 4.91
N ASP A 162 -20.27 -7.09 5.19
CA ASP A 162 -20.01 -8.51 5.47
C ASP A 162 -19.39 -9.26 4.28
N GLU A 163 -19.74 -8.90 3.05
CA GLU A 163 -19.20 -9.50 1.83
C GLU A 163 -17.72 -9.11 1.66
N GLN A 164 -17.42 -7.82 1.79
CA GLN A 164 -16.07 -7.29 1.77
C GLN A 164 -15.21 -7.86 2.90
N GLN A 165 -15.77 -8.03 4.11
CA GLN A 165 -15.07 -8.64 5.23
C GLN A 165 -14.71 -10.11 4.95
N SER A 166 -15.62 -10.88 4.34
CA SER A 166 -15.37 -12.25 3.92
C SER A 166 -14.24 -12.32 2.90
N GLU A 167 -14.25 -11.47 1.89
CA GLU A 167 -13.19 -11.41 0.88
C GLU A 167 -11.84 -10.96 1.47
N LEU A 168 -11.83 -9.98 2.39
CA LEU A 168 -10.64 -9.59 3.14
C LEU A 168 -10.05 -10.76 3.94
N GLN A 169 -10.88 -11.63 4.52
CA GLN A 169 -10.41 -12.82 5.23
C GLN A 169 -9.75 -13.81 4.27
N VAL A 170 -10.32 -14.02 3.09
CA VAL A 170 -9.71 -14.85 2.02
C VAL A 170 -8.36 -14.28 1.60
N TRP A 171 -8.27 -12.98 1.34
CA TRP A 171 -7.00 -12.33 0.99
C TRP A 171 -5.98 -12.43 2.12
N ASN A 172 -6.39 -12.25 3.38
CA ASN A 172 -5.52 -12.38 4.55
C ASN A 172 -4.96 -13.80 4.70
N ALA A 173 -5.81 -14.82 4.51
CA ALA A 173 -5.39 -16.22 4.53
C ALA A 173 -4.36 -16.49 3.41
N LYS A 174 -4.59 -15.97 2.21
CA LYS A 174 -3.64 -16.05 1.08
C LYS A 174 -2.30 -15.40 1.39
N CYS A 175 -2.31 -14.19 1.97
CA CYS A 175 -1.08 -13.48 2.37
C CYS A 175 -0.31 -14.25 3.46
N LYS A 176 -1.01 -14.75 4.49
CA LYS A 176 -0.42 -15.52 5.59
C LYS A 176 0.13 -16.88 5.15
N GLY A 177 -0.63 -17.63 4.35
CA GLY A 177 -0.21 -18.93 3.84
C GLY A 177 1.09 -18.83 3.04
N GLN A 178 1.20 -17.81 2.18
CA GLN A 178 2.42 -17.57 1.42
C GLN A 178 3.58 -17.06 2.29
N LYS A 179 3.30 -16.30 3.36
CA LYS A 179 4.33 -15.93 4.34
C LYS A 179 4.91 -17.16 5.04
N ILE A 180 4.06 -18.14 5.39
CA ILE A 180 4.49 -19.41 5.98
C ILE A 180 5.35 -20.20 4.99
N VAL A 181 4.92 -20.34 3.74
CA VAL A 181 5.69 -21.03 2.68
C VAL A 181 7.09 -20.41 2.54
N ARG A 182 7.18 -19.08 2.41
CA ARG A 182 8.48 -18.38 2.32
C ARG A 182 9.37 -18.61 3.54
N GLN A 183 8.79 -18.60 4.74
CA GLN A 183 9.53 -18.88 5.97
C GLN A 183 10.04 -20.32 6.02
N GLN A 184 9.25 -21.28 5.55
CA GLN A 184 9.63 -22.69 5.46
C GLN A 184 10.72 -22.92 4.40
N GLU A 185 10.58 -22.33 3.21
CA GLU A 185 11.61 -22.36 2.14
C GLU A 185 12.93 -21.75 2.63
N TYR A 186 12.87 -20.59 3.29
CA TYR A 186 14.06 -19.98 3.87
C TYR A 186 14.69 -20.85 4.96
N ALA A 187 13.88 -21.47 5.81
CA ALA A 187 14.36 -22.37 6.86
C ALA A 187 14.99 -23.65 6.28
N SER A 188 14.46 -24.20 5.18
CA SER A 188 15.08 -25.35 4.51
C SER A 188 16.40 -24.97 3.84
N MET A 189 16.44 -23.85 3.11
CA MET A 189 17.69 -23.35 2.50
C MET A 189 18.78 -23.10 3.54
N ARG A 190 18.42 -22.53 4.70
CA ARG A 190 19.36 -22.31 5.82
C ARG A 190 19.83 -23.62 6.47
N LYS A 191 19.00 -24.67 6.45
CA LYS A 191 19.38 -26.00 6.94
C LYS A 191 20.38 -26.68 5.99
N ASP A 192 20.25 -26.43 4.70
CA ASP A 192 21.12 -26.96 3.65
C ASP A 192 22.42 -26.15 3.49
N GLN A 193 22.51 -24.95 4.07
CA GLN A 193 23.76 -24.17 4.12
C GLN A 193 24.85 -24.88 4.93
N THR A 194 26.01 -25.00 4.30
CA THR A 194 27.24 -25.48 4.92
C THR A 194 27.70 -24.54 6.04
N SER A 195 28.58 -25.04 6.93
CA SER A 195 29.15 -24.20 7.99
C SER A 195 29.98 -23.03 7.45
N PHE A 196 30.52 -23.15 6.24
CA PHE A 196 31.27 -22.11 5.56
C PHE A 196 30.37 -20.95 5.11
N GLU A 197 29.26 -21.25 4.41
CA GLU A 197 28.30 -20.25 3.93
C GLU A 197 27.63 -19.49 5.09
N ARG A 198 27.35 -20.19 6.20
CA ARG A 198 26.84 -19.57 7.43
C ARG A 198 27.82 -18.57 8.05
N ASN A 199 29.11 -18.88 8.03
CA ASN A 199 30.14 -17.96 8.51
C ASN A 199 30.29 -16.77 7.55
N GLU A 200 30.24 -16.99 6.23
CA GLU A 200 30.32 -15.92 5.24
C GLU A 200 29.15 -14.93 5.37
N ASP A 201 27.91 -15.40 5.49
CA ASP A 201 26.75 -14.55 5.73
C ASP A 201 26.88 -13.77 7.06
N HIS A 202 27.38 -14.41 8.12
CA HIS A 202 27.66 -13.76 9.39
C HIS A 202 28.66 -12.61 9.23
N TRP A 203 29.78 -12.83 8.53
CA TRP A 203 30.77 -11.78 8.26
C TRP A 203 30.28 -10.69 7.31
N ARG A 204 29.43 -11.04 6.35
CA ARG A 204 28.84 -10.11 5.39
C ARG A 204 27.83 -9.15 6.03
N THR A 205 27.10 -9.63 7.04
CA THR A 205 26.09 -8.82 7.76
C THR A 205 26.64 -8.17 9.03
N ALA A 206 27.80 -8.62 9.51
CA ALA A 206 28.50 -8.00 10.62
C ALA A 206 29.03 -6.63 10.18
N ASP A 207 28.68 -5.60 10.95
CA ASP A 207 29.23 -4.26 10.79
C ASP A 207 30.70 -4.27 11.22
N ILE A 208 31.61 -4.27 10.24
CA ILE A 208 33.07 -4.38 10.48
C ILE A 208 33.63 -3.09 11.12
N SER A 209 32.83 -2.02 11.26
CA SER A 209 33.30 -0.74 11.81
C SER A 209 33.16 -0.55 13.32
N LYS A 210 32.95 -1.62 14.10
CA LYS A 210 33.26 -1.58 15.53
C LYS A 210 34.52 -2.40 15.80
N GLY A 211 35.66 -1.76 15.53
CA GLY A 211 36.89 -2.09 16.25
C GLY A 211 36.69 -1.75 17.71
N ASP A 212 36.06 -2.67 18.44
CA ASP A 212 36.15 -2.66 19.89
C ASP A 212 37.60 -3.01 20.22
N GLY A 213 38.27 -2.08 20.88
CA GLY A 213 39.67 -2.20 21.23
C GLY A 213 39.93 -3.53 21.92
N GLY A 214 41.06 -4.15 21.58
CA GLY A 214 41.55 -5.33 22.27
C GLY A 214 41.54 -5.12 23.78
N GLY A 215 40.76 -5.96 24.47
CA GLY A 215 40.55 -5.86 25.90
C GLY A 215 40.16 -7.20 26.50
N SER A 216 41.18 -7.92 26.99
CA SER A 216 41.10 -9.00 27.96
C SER A 216 40.62 -10.38 27.48
N GLN A 217 41.49 -11.07 26.76
CA GLN A 217 41.76 -12.47 27.09
C GLN A 217 43.22 -12.54 27.54
N ALA A 218 43.41 -12.75 28.84
CA ALA A 218 44.71 -12.91 29.48
C ALA A 218 45.50 -14.04 28.80
N GLY A 219 46.53 -13.62 28.06
CA GLY A 219 47.44 -14.49 27.32
C GLY A 219 48.50 -13.64 26.63
N GLY A 220 49.07 -12.69 27.37
CA GLY A 220 49.99 -11.68 26.86
C GLY A 220 51.25 -12.29 26.24
N LEU A 221 51.72 -11.60 25.19
CA LEU A 221 53.01 -11.81 24.51
C LEU A 221 54.22 -11.86 25.46
N ASP A 222 54.06 -11.44 26.72
CA ASP A 222 55.04 -11.57 27.79
C ASP A 222 55.48 -13.03 28.02
N ASN A 223 54.59 -14.00 27.76
CA ASN A 223 54.88 -15.43 27.90
C ASN A 223 55.70 -16.03 26.74
N TRP A 224 55.85 -15.28 25.63
CA TRP A 224 56.64 -15.71 24.47
C TRP A 224 58.10 -15.24 24.57
N CYS A 225 58.33 -14.01 25.04
CA CYS A 225 59.68 -13.49 25.28
C CYS A 225 60.38 -14.16 26.47
N ALA A 226 59.63 -14.62 27.48
CA ALA A 226 60.18 -15.36 28.62
C ALA A 226 60.66 -16.79 28.29
N LYS A 227 60.30 -17.33 27.12
CA LYS A 227 60.71 -18.68 26.66
C LYS A 227 61.98 -18.71 25.83
N GLN A 228 62.58 -17.56 25.51
CA GLN A 228 63.82 -17.50 24.71
C GLN A 228 65.09 -17.12 25.49
N SER A 229 64.98 -16.79 26.79
CA SER A 229 66.13 -16.42 27.61
C SER A 229 66.67 -17.54 28.51
N ASN A 230 66.25 -18.79 28.30
CA ASN A 230 66.74 -19.93 29.08
C ASN A 230 67.24 -21.08 28.19
N ASN A 231 68.28 -20.79 27.41
CA ASN A 231 69.21 -21.79 26.89
C ASN A 231 70.63 -21.21 26.88
#